data_AF-A0A645FQD4-F1
#
_entry.id   AF-A0A645FQD4-F1
#
_cell.length_a   1.000
_cell.length_b   1.000
_cell.length_c   1.000
_cell.angle_alpha   90.00
_cell.angle_beta   90.00
_cell.angle_gamma   90.00
#
_symmetry.space_group_name_H-M   'P 1'
#
loop_
_entity.id
_entity.type
_entity.pdbx_description
1 polymer ?
#
loop_
_entity_poly.entity_id
_entity_poly.type
_entity_poly.pdbx_seq_one_letter_code
_entity_poly.pdbx_strand_id
1 'polypeptide(L)'
;MRKTNPQIKLILILPCLDRDKDWALEQKGDFALISIMCDEIIYTDEAYYEGCLFRRNCRLVNDSSVCIAYCKHSGQSEFTSRSARLHGLEVINLAD
;
A
#
# COMPACT_ATOMS: atom_id res chain seq x y z
N MET A 1 -7.73 -15.83 11.20
CA MET A 1 -6.46 -15.09 11.12
C MET A 1 -6.23 -14.18 12.32
N ARG A 2 -6.90 -13.03 12.50
CA ARG A 2 -6.63 -12.15 13.67
C ARG A 2 -6.74 -12.86 15.03
N LYS A 3 -7.78 -13.68 15.22
CA LYS A 3 -7.97 -14.49 16.45
C LYS A 3 -6.86 -15.52 16.69
N THR A 4 -6.22 -16.00 15.62
CA THR A 4 -5.20 -17.05 15.67
C THR A 4 -3.77 -16.49 15.63
N ASN A 5 -3.63 -15.22 15.26
CA ASN A 5 -2.35 -14.53 15.08
C ASN A 5 -2.42 -13.09 15.61
N PRO A 6 -2.62 -12.88 16.93
CA PRO A 6 -2.79 -11.56 17.52
C PRO A 6 -1.55 -10.65 17.38
N GLN A 7 -0.39 -11.21 17.07
CA GLN A 7 0.84 -10.47 16.81
C GLN A 7 0.88 -9.80 15.43
N ILE A 8 0.01 -10.20 14.49
CA ILE A 8 -0.03 -9.63 13.14
C ILE A 8 -0.88 -8.37 13.18
N LYS A 9 -0.28 -7.24 12.78
CA LYS A 9 -0.95 -5.96 12.64
C LYS A 9 -1.09 -5.58 11.16
N LEU A 10 -2.21 -4.93 10.83
CA LEU A 10 -2.47 -4.35 9.52
C LEU A 10 -2.33 -2.82 9.62
N ILE A 11 -1.36 -2.26 8.89
CA ILE A 11 -1.11 -0.82 8.81
C ILE A 11 -1.37 -0.37 7.38
N LEU A 12 -2.22 0.64 7.21
CA LEU A 12 -2.53 1.23 5.91
C LEU A 12 -1.70 2.51 5.72
N ILE A 13 -0.78 2.51 4.75
CA ILE A 13 -0.05 3.72 4.35
C ILE A 13 -0.69 4.26 3.06
N LEU A 14 -1.28 5.45 3.17
CA LEU A 14 -2.07 6.13 2.14
C LEU A 14 -1.39 7.44 1.70
N PRO A 15 -1.53 7.85 0.43
CA PRO A 15 -0.87 9.02 -0.12
C PRO A 15 -1.47 10.33 0.40
N CYS A 16 -2.80 10.44 0.46
CA CYS A 16 -3.51 11.64 0.89
C CYS A 16 -4.94 11.33 1.33
N LEU A 17 -5.57 12.27 2.04
CA LEU A 17 -6.94 12.14 2.56
C LEU A 17 -7.97 12.05 1.42
N ASP A 18 -7.77 12.83 0.36
CA ASP A 18 -8.74 12.95 -0.74
C ASP A 18 -8.65 11.83 -1.78
N ARG A 19 -7.94 10.72 -1.48
CA ARG A 19 -7.62 9.69 -2.49
C ARG A 19 -8.87 9.00 -3.04
N ASP A 20 -9.89 8.83 -2.21
CA ASP A 20 -11.11 8.12 -2.55
C ASP A 20 -12.21 9.03 -3.11
N LYS A 21 -11.96 10.34 -3.28
CA LYS A 21 -12.97 11.31 -3.70
C LYS A 21 -13.72 10.88 -4.96
N ASP A 22 -12.99 10.33 -5.94
CA ASP A 22 -13.47 9.92 -7.26
C ASP A 22 -13.86 8.42 -7.33
N TRP A 23 -13.83 7.70 -6.21
CA TRP A 23 -14.15 6.27 -6.18
C TRP A 23 -15.66 6.02 -6.25
N ALA A 24 -16.02 4.91 -6.89
CA ALA A 24 -17.39 4.41 -6.88
C ALA A 24 -17.82 4.06 -5.45
N LEU A 25 -19.13 4.10 -5.18
CA LEU A 25 -19.67 3.84 -3.84
C LEU A 25 -19.27 2.46 -3.29
N GLU A 26 -19.23 1.45 -4.16
CA GLU A 26 -18.79 0.09 -3.81
C GLU A 26 -17.33 0.08 -3.31
N GLN A 27 -16.44 0.75 -4.04
CA GLN A 27 -15.01 0.88 -3.66
C GLN A 27 -14.84 1.64 -2.34
N LYS A 28 -15.64 2.68 -2.10
CA LYS A 28 -15.68 3.40 -0.82
C LYS A 28 -16.14 2.49 0.32
N GLY A 29 -17.14 1.63 0.07
CA GLY A 29 -17.62 0.62 1.02
C GLY A 29 -16.52 -0.37 1.40
N ASP A 30 -15.85 -0.96 0.42
CA ASP A 30 -14.74 -1.90 0.64
C ASP A 30 -13.60 -1.25 1.44
N PHE A 31 -13.24 -0.02 1.08
CA PHE A 31 -12.20 0.72 1.78
C PHE A 31 -12.57 1.07 3.22
N ALA A 32 -13.81 1.46 3.49
CA ALA A 32 -14.31 1.71 4.84
C ALA A 32 -14.23 0.44 5.69
N LEU A 33 -14.60 -0.72 5.13
CA LEU A 33 -14.47 -2.01 5.82
C LEU A 33 -13.01 -2.32 6.17
N ILE A 34 -12.08 -2.16 5.22
CA ILE A 34 -10.65 -2.39 5.45
C ILE A 34 -10.11 -1.42 6.52
N SER A 35 -10.53 -0.15 6.48
CA SER A 35 -10.12 0.90 7.41
C SER A 35 -10.56 0.60 8.86
N ILE A 36 -11.77 0.08 9.05
CA ILE A 36 -12.25 -0.34 10.38
C ILE A 36 -11.45 -1.55 10.90
N MET A 37 -10.98 -2.41 10.01
CA MET A 37 -10.26 -3.63 10.36
C MET A 37 -8.76 -3.43 10.54
N CYS A 38 -8.19 -2.27 10.22
CA CYS A 38 -6.75 -2.03 10.36
C CYS A 38 -6.40 -1.59 11.79
N ASP A 39 -5.15 -1.77 12.19
CA ASP A 39 -4.65 -1.30 13.50
C ASP A 39 -4.18 0.16 13.43
N GLU A 40 -3.77 0.63 12.26
CA GLU A 40 -3.27 1.99 12.06
C GLU A 40 -3.46 2.46 10.61
N ILE A 41 -3.77 3.74 10.43
CA ILE A 41 -3.81 4.42 9.13
C ILE A 41 -2.85 5.60 9.18
N ILE A 42 -1.94 5.66 8.21
CA ILE A 42 -0.93 6.71 8.07
C ILE A 42 -1.12 7.36 6.70
N TYR A 43 -1.25 8.68 6.69
CA TYR A 43 -1.26 9.49 5.46
C TYR A 43 0.11 10.14 5.27
N THR A 44 0.71 10.04 4.08
CA THR A 44 2.00 10.70 3.81
C THR A 44 1.86 12.20 3.53
N ASP A 45 0.67 12.61 3.07
CA ASP A 45 0.32 13.98 2.71
C ASP A 45 -1.13 14.27 3.05
N GLU A 46 -1.49 15.55 3.15
CA GLU A 46 -2.88 15.96 3.40
C GLU A 46 -3.71 15.92 2.12
N ALA A 47 -3.18 16.49 1.03
CA ALA A 47 -3.86 16.63 -0.25
C ALA A 47 -3.11 15.96 -1.40
N TYR A 48 -3.82 15.67 -2.49
CA TYR A 48 -3.23 15.11 -3.70
C TYR A 48 -2.31 16.13 -4.39
N TYR A 49 -1.11 15.70 -4.77
CA TYR A 49 -0.24 16.41 -5.71
C TYR A 49 0.55 15.41 -6.57
N GLU A 50 1.11 15.90 -7.67
CA GLU A 50 1.96 15.10 -8.55
C GLU A 50 3.21 14.62 -7.79
N GLY A 51 3.22 13.36 -7.37
CA GLY A 51 4.31 12.74 -6.62
C GLY A 51 3.93 12.11 -5.27
N CYS A 52 2.74 12.40 -4.72
CA CYS A 52 2.32 11.83 -3.42
C CYS A 52 2.25 10.29 -3.46
N LEU A 53 1.84 9.71 -4.60
CA LEU A 53 1.84 8.26 -4.81
C LEU A 53 3.24 7.65 -4.74
N PHE A 54 4.23 8.32 -5.32
CA PHE A 54 5.63 7.90 -5.29
C PHE A 54 6.18 7.98 -3.87
N ARG A 55 5.95 9.12 -3.19
CA ARG A 55 6.35 9.31 -1.78
C ARG A 55 5.77 8.23 -0.87
N ARG A 56 4.49 7.92 -1.04
CA ARG A 56 3.82 6.81 -0.35
C ARG A 56 4.54 5.48 -0.60
N ASN A 57 4.84 5.17 -1.85
CA ASN A 57 5.53 3.93 -2.21
C ASN A 57 6.97 3.87 -1.64
N CYS A 58 7.70 4.99 -1.63
CA CYS A 58 9.01 5.06 -0.96
C CYS A 58 8.90 4.75 0.53
N ARG A 59 7.88 5.28 1.22
CA ARG A 59 7.65 4.95 2.63
C ARG A 59 7.36 3.47 2.84
N LEU A 60 6.51 2.87 1.98
CA LEU A 60 6.24 1.43 2.01
C LEU A 60 7.51 0.60 1.89
N VAL A 61 8.41 0.98 0.99
CA VAL A 61 9.69 0.28 0.77
C VAL A 61 10.63 0.48 1.96
N ASN A 62 10.80 1.71 2.43
CA ASN A 62 11.75 2.04 3.51
C ASN A 62 11.36 1.45 4.87
N ASP A 63 10.06 1.31 5.14
CA ASP A 63 9.53 0.78 6.40
C ASP A 63 9.30 -0.74 6.37
N SER A 64 9.65 -1.40 5.26
CA SER A 64 9.45 -2.86 5.11
C SER A 64 10.78 -3.59 5.11
N SER A 65 10.74 -4.86 5.52
CA SER A 65 11.85 -5.82 5.33
C SER A 65 11.67 -6.71 4.10
N VAL A 66 10.42 -6.92 3.67
CA VAL A 66 10.05 -7.74 2.51
C VAL A 66 8.86 -7.07 1.79
N CYS A 67 8.85 -7.11 0.46
CA CYS A 67 7.72 -6.71 -0.37
C CYS A 67 7.12 -7.94 -1.07
N ILE A 68 5.88 -8.26 -0.73
CA ILE A 68 5.09 -9.28 -1.42
C ILE A 68 4.28 -8.56 -2.51
N ALA A 69 4.47 -8.97 -3.76
CA ALA A 69 3.80 -8.41 -4.91
C ALA A 69 2.95 -9.46 -5.62
N TYR A 70 1.91 -9.00 -6.33
CA TYR A 70 1.17 -9.79 -7.30
C TYR A 70 1.06 -8.96 -8.58
N CYS A 71 2.04 -9.12 -9.49
CA CYS A 71 2.12 -8.34 -10.72
C CYS A 71 2.42 -9.24 -11.91
N LYS A 72 1.44 -9.40 -12.82
CA LYS A 72 1.63 -9.99 -14.15
C LYS A 72 1.98 -8.85 -15.11
N HIS A 73 3.21 -8.83 -15.62
CA HIS A 73 3.84 -7.89 -16.57
C HIS A 73 3.16 -6.54 -16.91
N SER A 74 3.94 -5.46 -16.75
CA SER A 74 3.74 -4.06 -17.18
C SER A 74 2.65 -3.23 -16.49
N GLY A 75 3.07 -2.19 -15.75
CA GLY A 75 2.20 -1.22 -15.07
C GLY A 75 2.87 -0.50 -13.88
N GLN A 76 2.16 0.39 -13.18
CA GLN A 76 2.71 1.14 -12.03
C GLN A 76 3.24 0.24 -10.89
N SER A 77 2.72 -0.99 -10.78
CA SER A 77 3.19 -2.00 -9.82
C SER A 77 4.60 -2.50 -10.13
N GLU A 78 5.00 -2.57 -11.41
CA GLU A 78 6.36 -2.93 -11.81
C GLU A 78 7.37 -1.86 -11.37
N PHE A 79 7.01 -0.58 -11.49
CA PHE A 79 7.85 0.52 -11.01
C PHE A 79 8.07 0.45 -9.49
N THR A 80 7.04 0.07 -8.74
CA THR A 80 7.12 -0.08 -7.28
C THR A 80 7.98 -1.30 -6.90
N SER A 81 7.80 -2.44 -7.56
CA SER A 81 8.64 -3.62 -7.35
C SER A 81 10.10 -3.39 -7.75
N ARG A 82 10.35 -2.62 -8.83
CA ARG A 82 11.69 -2.21 -9.23
C ARG A 82 12.32 -1.26 -8.21
N SER A 83 11.57 -0.28 -7.71
CA SER A 83 12.03 0.63 -6.66
C SER A 83 12.39 -0.14 -5.38
N ALA A 84 11.55 -1.11 -4.97
CA ALA A 84 11.84 -1.99 -3.85
C ALA A 84 13.16 -2.75 -4.02
N ARG A 85 13.37 -3.39 -5.19
CA ARG A 85 14.64 -4.08 -5.51
C ARG A 85 15.84 -3.13 -5.49
N LEU A 86 15.69 -1.91 -6.02
CA LEU A 86 16.75 -0.90 -6.04
C LEU A 86 17.16 -0.42 -4.63
N HIS A 87 16.22 -0.42 -3.68
CA HIS A 87 16.49 -0.10 -2.27
C HIS A 87 16.95 -1.32 -1.46
N GLY A 88 17.25 -2.46 -2.11
CA GLY A 88 17.76 -3.66 -1.45
C GLY A 88 16.70 -4.49 -0.73
N LEU A 89 15.41 -4.21 -0.95
CA LEU A 89 14.32 -4.95 -0.34
C LEU A 89 14.13 -6.30 -1.03
N GLU A 90 13.92 -7.36 -0.26
CA GLU A 90 13.51 -8.66 -0.81
C GLU A 90 12.11 -8.53 -1.44
N VAL A 91 11.97 -8.92 -2.70
CA VAL A 91 10.71 -8.85 -3.44
C VAL A 91 10.27 -10.25 -3.84
N ILE A 92 9.15 -10.70 -3.29
CA ILE A 92 8.51 -11.98 -3.61
C ILE A 92 7.30 -11.66 -4.51
N ASN A 93 7.42 -11.88 -5.81
CA ASN A 93 6.29 -11.74 -6.74
C ASN A 93 5.56 -13.07 -6.86
N LEU A 94 4.29 -13.11 -6.44
CA LEU A 94 3.44 -14.30 -6.47
C LEU A 94 2.83 -14.59 -7.86
N ALA A 95 3.14 -13.73 -8.83
CA ALA A 95 2.66 -13.84 -10.21
C ALA A 95 3.74 -14.33 -11.20
N ASP A 96 4.98 -14.44 -10.74
CA ASP A 96 6.08 -15.14 -11.44
C ASP A 96 5.84 -16.67 -11.35
#